data_AF-A0A401UC25-F1
#
_entry.id   AF-A0A401UC25-F1
#
_cell.length_a   1.000
_cell.length_b   1.000
_cell.length_c   1.000
_cell.angle_alpha   90.00
_cell.angle_beta   90.00
_cell.angle_gamma   90.00
#
_symmetry.space_group_name_H-M   'P 1'
#
loop_
_entity.id
_entity.type
_entity.pdbx_description
1 polymer ?
#
loop_
_entity_poly.entity_id
_entity_poly.type
_entity_poly.pdbx_seq_one_letter_code
_entity_poly.pdbx_strand_id
1 'polypeptide(L)'
;METSSQNAQFHSELIHSLIKEELKSRKVFNTLRNLGLDGCPYQPHVDELIIKLLGFDMESDQAYDFCYQLFENHAENIIDDTSLTEQTKLIYLKLSQATKNH
;
A
#
# COMPACT_ATOMS: atom_id res chain seq x y z
N MET A 1 -19.86 8.31 -22.01
CA MET A 1 -18.40 8.55 -21.95
C MET A 1 -17.97 9.21 -20.64
N GLU A 2 -18.80 10.04 -19.99
CA GLU A 2 -18.45 10.67 -18.69
C GLU A 2 -18.30 9.68 -17.51
N THR A 3 -19.11 8.62 -17.49
CA THR A 3 -19.11 7.61 -16.42
C THR A 3 -17.82 6.77 -16.33
N SER A 4 -17.16 6.48 -17.46
CA SER A 4 -15.93 5.68 -17.48
C SER A 4 -14.73 6.45 -16.93
N SER A 5 -14.66 7.76 -17.18
CA SER A 5 -13.57 8.61 -16.66
C SER A 5 -13.72 8.88 -15.16
N GLN A 6 -14.96 9.10 -14.69
CA GLN A 6 -15.25 9.29 -13.26
C GLN A 6 -14.96 8.03 -12.44
N ASN A 7 -15.31 6.84 -12.96
CA ASN A 7 -15.02 5.58 -12.29
C ASN A 7 -13.51 5.30 -12.17
N ALA A 8 -12.73 5.61 -13.21
CA ALA A 8 -11.27 5.45 -13.18
C ALA A 8 -10.62 6.39 -12.15
N GLN A 9 -11.10 7.63 -12.06
CA GLN A 9 -10.62 8.59 -11.07
C GLN A 9 -10.97 8.15 -9.64
N PHE A 10 -12.21 7.73 -9.41
CA PHE A 10 -12.65 7.21 -8.11
C PHE A 10 -11.83 5.98 -7.68
N HIS A 11 -11.56 5.05 -8.60
CA HIS A 11 -10.68 3.90 -8.32
C HIS A 11 -9.28 4.32 -7.86
N SER A 12 -8.68 5.31 -8.53
CA SER A 12 -7.35 5.83 -8.15
C SER A 12 -7.36 6.49 -6.77
N GLU A 13 -8.40 7.28 -6.46
CA GLU A 13 -8.55 7.92 -5.14
C GLU A 13 -8.75 6.89 -4.02
N LEU A 14 -9.52 5.83 -4.28
CA LEU A 14 -9.70 4.72 -3.35
C LEU A 14 -8.37 4.00 -3.10
N ILE A 15 -7.63 3.65 -4.15
CA ILE A 15 -6.34 2.95 -4.02
C ILE A 15 -5.34 3.82 -3.24
N HIS A 16 -5.24 5.11 -3.53
CA HIS A 16 -4.40 6.01 -2.75
C HIS A 16 -4.81 6.06 -1.27
N SER A 17 -6.11 6.07 -0.98
CA SER A 17 -6.62 6.08 0.39
C SER A 17 -6.24 4.78 1.13
N LEU A 18 -6.40 3.63 0.47
CA LEU A 18 -6.02 2.34 1.02
C LEU A 18 -4.50 2.26 1.27
N ILE A 19 -3.68 2.72 0.32
CA ILE A 19 -2.21 2.78 0.49
C ILE A 19 -1.84 3.63 1.71
N LYS A 20 -2.50 4.78 1.91
CA LYS A 20 -2.27 5.64 3.08
C LYS A 20 -2.58 4.90 4.39
N GLU A 21 -3.71 4.20 4.46
CA GLU A 21 -4.09 3.48 5.68
C GLU A 21 -3.16 2.31 5.97
N GLU A 22 -2.71 1.59 4.94
CA GLU A 22 -1.71 0.52 5.09
C GLU A 22 -0.38 1.07 5.62
N LEU A 23 0.08 2.19 5.06
CA LEU A 23 1.30 2.86 5.48
C LEU A 23 1.26 3.35 6.92
N LYS A 24 0.14 3.97 7.33
CA LYS A 24 -0.09 4.38 8.73
C LYS A 24 -0.08 3.17 9.66
N SER A 25 -0.80 2.12 9.29
CA SER A 25 -0.87 0.87 10.03
C SER A 25 0.54 0.32 10.29
N ARG A 26 1.33 0.12 9.23
CA ARG A 26 2.71 -0.40 9.36
C ARG A 26 3.58 0.51 10.21
N LYS A 27 3.54 1.83 10.00
CA LYS A 27 4.32 2.77 10.80
C LYS A 27 3.99 2.67 12.30
N VAL A 28 2.70 2.59 12.64
CA VAL A 28 2.25 2.42 14.02
C VAL A 28 2.75 1.10 14.58
N PHE A 29 2.52 -0.02 13.89
CA PHE A 29 2.88 -1.33 14.42
C PHE A 29 4.38 -1.58 14.46
N ASN A 30 5.16 -1.04 13.52
CA ASN A 30 6.62 -1.08 13.57
C ASN A 30 7.14 -0.27 14.75
N THR A 31 6.53 0.89 15.02
CA THR A 31 6.87 1.69 16.20
C THR A 31 6.57 0.93 17.50
N LEU A 32 5.39 0.30 17.60
CA LEU A 32 5.03 -0.53 18.74
C LEU A 32 6.00 -1.69 18.92
N ARG A 33 6.34 -2.41 17.84
CA ARG A 33 7.32 -3.50 17.86
C ARG A 33 8.70 -3.03 18.34
N ASN A 34 9.17 -1.88 17.87
CA ASN A 34 10.45 -1.30 18.29
C ASN A 34 10.47 -0.90 19.77
N LEU A 35 9.30 -0.67 20.37
CA LEU A 35 9.13 -0.41 21.80
C LEU A 35 8.93 -1.69 22.63
N GLY A 36 8.97 -2.89 22.01
CA GLY A 36 8.69 -4.16 22.67
C GLY A 36 7.20 -4.42 22.93
N LEU A 37 6.31 -3.74 22.21
CA LEU A 37 4.86 -3.90 22.27
C LEU A 37 4.36 -4.69 21.05
N ASP A 38 4.95 -5.86 20.79
CA ASP A 38 4.78 -6.67 19.58
C ASP A 38 3.60 -7.66 19.61
N GLY A 39 2.73 -7.55 20.62
CA GLY A 39 1.63 -8.49 20.86
C GLY A 39 0.29 -8.18 20.19
N CYS A 40 0.21 -7.35 19.14
CA CYS A 40 -1.07 -7.05 18.50
C CYS A 40 -1.40 -8.06 17.39
N PRO A 41 -2.40 -8.95 17.58
CA PRO A 41 -2.79 -9.92 16.56
C PRO A 41 -3.65 -9.30 15.44
N TYR A 42 -4.07 -8.05 15.60
CA TYR A 42 -4.96 -7.36 14.66
C TYR A 42 -4.20 -6.26 13.94
N GLN A 43 -3.73 -6.57 12.73
CA GLN A 43 -3.30 -5.58 11.75
C GLN A 43 -4.24 -5.63 10.55
N PRO A 44 -4.71 -4.47 10.03
CA PRO A 44 -5.64 -4.40 8.92
C PRO A 44 -5.22 -5.13 7.64
N HIS A 45 -3.92 -5.25 7.35
CA HIS A 45 -3.33 -5.86 6.15
C HIS A 45 -4.17 -5.62 4.88
N VAL A 46 -4.30 -4.35 4.47
CA VAL A 46 -5.10 -3.98 3.30
C VAL A 46 -4.29 -3.97 2.00
N ASP A 47 -3.01 -4.33 2.07
CA ASP A 47 -2.11 -4.52 0.93
C ASP A 47 -2.67 -5.53 -0.08
N GLU A 48 -3.20 -6.67 0.36
CA GLU A 48 -3.83 -7.64 -0.55
C GLU A 48 -4.99 -7.04 -1.36
N LEU A 49 -5.80 -6.18 -0.74
CA LEU A 49 -6.92 -5.53 -1.41
C LEU A 49 -6.42 -4.50 -2.44
N ILE A 50 -5.40 -3.71 -2.08
CA ILE A 50 -4.75 -2.74 -2.98
C ILE A 50 -4.24 -3.44 -4.23
N ILE A 51 -3.57 -4.57 -4.04
CA ILE A 51 -2.94 -5.35 -5.12
C ILE A 51 -4.01 -5.93 -6.06
N LYS A 52 -5.09 -6.51 -5.51
CA LYS A 52 -6.25 -6.99 -6.28
C LYS A 52 -6.92 -5.87 -7.08
N LEU A 53 -7.08 -4.68 -6.49
CA LEU A 53 -7.68 -3.51 -7.16
C LEU A 53 -6.82 -2.99 -8.31
N LEU A 54 -5.51 -3.23 -8.27
CA LEU A 54 -4.57 -2.88 -9.33
C LEU A 54 -4.46 -3.96 -10.43
N GLY A 55 -5.14 -5.10 -10.25
CA GLY A 55 -5.13 -6.21 -11.21
C GLY A 55 -3.82 -7.00 -11.21
N PHE A 56 -3.04 -6.93 -10.14
CA PHE A 56 -1.80 -7.69 -10.01
C PHE A 56 -2.12 -9.14 -9.64
N ASP A 57 -1.57 -10.08 -10.38
CA ASP A 57 -1.71 -11.50 -10.10
C ASP A 57 -0.72 -11.94 -9.01
N MET A 58 -1.25 -12.36 -7.86
CA MET A 58 -0.49 -12.71 -6.66
C MET A 58 -0.22 -14.21 -6.55
N GLU A 59 -0.33 -14.95 -7.65
CA GLU A 59 -0.13 -16.41 -7.67
C GLU A 59 1.28 -16.89 -7.27
N SER A 60 2.26 -15.98 -7.14
CA SER A 60 3.61 -16.32 -6.69
C SER A 60 3.97 -15.73 -5.32
N ASP A 61 4.63 -16.52 -4.48
CA ASP A 61 5.18 -16.07 -3.19
C ASP A 61 6.12 -14.86 -3.37
N GLN A 62 6.82 -14.78 -4.50
CA GLN A 62 7.72 -13.67 -4.84
C GLN A 62 6.98 -12.34 -5.03
N ALA A 63 5.79 -12.38 -5.62
CA ALA A 63 4.93 -11.21 -5.79
C ALA A 63 4.45 -10.69 -4.42
N TYR A 64 4.08 -11.60 -3.52
CA TYR A 64 3.69 -11.29 -2.15
C TYR A 64 4.85 -10.64 -1.39
N ASP A 65 6.03 -11.26 -1.42
CA ASP A 65 7.24 -10.74 -0.76
C ASP A 65 7.63 -9.36 -1.29
N PHE A 66 7.56 -9.15 -2.61
CA PHE A 66 7.82 -7.86 -3.23
C PHE A 66 6.88 -6.78 -2.68
N CYS A 67 5.58 -7.06 -2.65
CA CYS A 67 4.59 -6.11 -2.15
C CYS A 67 4.79 -5.84 -0.66
N TYR A 68 4.99 -6.89 0.15
CA TYR A 68 5.27 -6.74 1.57
C TYR A 68 6.48 -5.84 1.84
N GLN A 69 7.61 -6.13 1.19
CA GLN A 69 8.83 -5.31 1.33
C GLN A 69 8.64 -3.89 0.82
N LEU A 70 7.88 -3.71 -0.26
CA LEU A 70 7.57 -2.38 -0.78
C LEU A 70 6.85 -1.54 0.28
N PHE A 71 5.80 -2.06 0.90
CA PHE A 71 5.07 -1.32 1.94
C PHE A 71 5.92 -1.10 3.20
N GLU A 72 6.67 -2.11 3.66
CA GLU A 72 7.55 -1.96 4.84
C GLU A 72 8.58 -0.84 4.64
N ASN A 73 9.34 -0.89 3.55
CA ASN A 73 10.40 0.08 3.27
C ASN A 73 9.86 1.51 3.17
N HIS A 74 8.66 1.68 2.60
CA HIS A 74 8.05 3.00 2.46
C HIS A 74 7.43 3.50 3.77
N ALA A 75 6.92 2.61 4.63
CA ALA A 75 6.36 2.99 5.93
C ALA A 75 7.42 3.60 6.86
N GLU A 76 8.64 3.08 6.86
CA GLU A 76 9.74 3.61 7.68
C GLU A 76 10.07 5.07 7.36
N ASN A 77 9.94 5.46 6.09
CA ASN A 77 10.24 6.79 5.57
C ASN A 77 9.18 7.86 5.87
N ILE A 78 8.11 7.52 6.61
CA ILE A 78 7.07 8.47 6.99
C ILE A 78 7.49 9.25 8.23
N ILE A 79 7.46 10.58 8.10
CA ILE A 79 7.80 11.55 9.16
C ILE A 79 6.56 12.40 9.51
N ASP A 80 5.74 12.71 8.51
CA ASP A 80 4.59 13.61 8.57
C ASP A 80 3.58 13.32 7.44
N ASP A 81 2.52 14.13 7.32
CA ASP A 81 1.49 13.97 6.29
C ASP A 81 2.01 14.22 4.86
N THR A 82 3.04 15.05 4.72
CA THR A 82 3.66 15.37 3.42
C THR A 82 4.38 14.14 2.89
N SER A 83 5.29 13.59 3.69
CA SER A 83 6.01 12.35 3.38
C SER A 83 5.06 11.17 3.19
N LEU A 84 3.99 11.04 4.00
CA LEU A 84 2.95 10.04 3.76
C LEU A 84 2.35 10.13 2.34
N THR A 85 2.02 11.35 1.91
CA THR A 85 1.45 11.58 0.58
C THR A 85 2.45 11.29 -0.54
N GLU A 86 3.73 11.60 -0.35
CA GLU A 86 4.80 11.28 -1.30
C GLU A 86 5.02 9.76 -1.40
N GLN A 87 5.18 9.06 -0.26
CA GLN A 87 5.36 7.61 -0.24
C GLN A 87 4.16 6.89 -0.86
N THR A 88 2.94 7.37 -0.63
CA THR A 88 1.72 6.86 -1.26
C THR A 88 1.81 6.89 -2.78
N LYS A 89 2.22 8.03 -3.36
CA LYS A 89 2.36 8.18 -4.81
C LYS A 89 3.43 7.24 -5.37
N LEU A 90 4.56 7.10 -4.65
CA LEU A 90 5.65 6.22 -5.08
C LEU A 90 5.23 4.75 -5.11
N ILE A 91 4.51 4.28 -4.10
CA ILE A 91 3.97 2.91 -4.08
C ILE A 91 2.98 2.71 -5.21
N TYR A 92 2.02 3.62 -5.38
CA TYR A 92 1.03 3.52 -6.44
C TYR A 92 1.69 3.42 -7.82
N LEU A 93 2.70 4.26 -8.09
CA LEU A 93 3.47 4.23 -9.33
C LEU A 93 4.20 2.89 -9.52
N LYS A 94 4.89 2.40 -8.49
CA LYS A 94 5.64 1.13 -8.55
C LYS A 94 4.71 -0.06 -8.80
N LEU A 95 3.60 -0.15 -8.07
CA LEU A 95 2.62 -1.21 -8.27
C LEU A 95 1.97 -1.13 -9.65
N SER A 96 1.63 0.08 -10.12
CA SER A 96 1.07 0.31 -11.46
C SER A 96 2.05 0.00 -12.60
N GLN A 97 3.36 0.02 -12.34
CA GLN A 97 4.39 -0.40 -13.29
C GLN A 97 4.57 -1.92 -13.26
N ALA A 98 4.58 -2.51 -12.06
CA ALA A 98 4.68 -3.95 -11.88
C ALA A 98 3.51 -4.69 -12.56
N THR A 99 2.29 -4.15 -12.49
CA THR A 99 1.10 -4.71 -13.15
C THR A 99 1.11 -4.64 -14.68
N LYS A 100 1.97 -3.84 -15.30
CA LYS A 100 2.07 -3.74 -16.77
C LYS A 100 3.09 -4.71 -17.37
N ASN A 101 3.96 -5.28 -16.54
CA ASN A 101 5.06 -6.15 -16.96
C ASN A 101 4.75 -7.64 -16.76
N HIS A 102 3.55 -7.96 -16.30
CA HIS A 102 2.97 -9.30 -16.16
C HIS A 102 1.66 -9.36 -16.97
#